data_AF-A0A0V1K4N3-F1
#
_entry.id   AF-A0A0V1K4N3-F1
#
_cell.length_a   1.000
_cell.length_b   1.000
_cell.length_c   1.000
_cell.angle_alpha   90.00
_cell.angle_beta   90.00
_cell.angle_gamma   90.00
#
_symmetry.space_group_name_H-M   'P 1'
#
loop_
_entity.id
_entity.type
_entity.pdbx_description
1 polymer ?
#
loop_
_entity_poly.entity_id
_entity_poly.type
_entity_poly.pdbx_seq_one_letter_code
_entity_poly.pdbx_strand_id
1 'polypeptide(L)'
;LREGAIDRLVNLYKDCVYRTGGYLTENGFVNLKRVQLIMSELGKMEDEIFRIRQEREIQFSNKAKMRKMQAESFNAPAFIPQNAFAPTPIGENPLPLLNAKSTAMEMRQAAMAFTSSTKQEFNGTANSEDADDEEPFDEVRLWEGGWKDRYYLVKFQCSPKDLKFRHHVANCYVEGLCWVLRYYYQGCCSWKWYFPFHYSPFASDFLNIGDLKIDFSEKTQPIKPLEQLMSVFPAASSKHLPKSWAALMHDPNSTIIDMYPSDFKVDLNGKKYAWQGVVLLPFVDAERLNEALEEVYPDLTEEERFRNSQGNDVLFISSKHEAFGFIQSIYEGDFNDEWLNMDPSLCKGISLMVKPYNFHVPVGKTVHSPLPQCNDVENNHVLSVFCLNPQFPDGYIFSTARLSGAVDPKPVLKPKDWDDDRDGRYRPVTGFVHTTVSAQLNPASKRILNFETRSAQSYNARISNKYYSANDNRQYYNSTSRGYERYGTSRSNYEQSRGSYFGRDARIGRGFAQYQRSSWAELKGRNRYPEPPYSTYGPGRARPWQAGYDSRSYRPRAPFRNQRYSNDHFKPY
;
A
#
# COMPACT_ATOMS: atom_id res chain seq x y z
N LEU A 1 3.39 -2.35 11.11
CA LEU A 1 3.48 -2.88 9.72
C LEU A 1 4.92 -3.06 9.23
N ARG A 2 5.69 -1.98 8.97
CA ARG A 2 7.03 -1.99 8.32
C ARG A 2 8.11 -2.92 8.91
N GLU A 3 7.85 -3.55 10.05
CA GLU A 3 8.80 -4.36 10.83
C GLU A 3 8.44 -5.87 10.85
N GLY A 4 7.57 -6.35 9.95
CA GLY A 4 7.08 -7.75 9.98
C GLY A 4 6.04 -8.01 11.09
N ALA A 5 5.34 -6.97 11.52
CA ALA A 5 4.40 -7.05 12.64
C ALA A 5 3.22 -8.01 12.39
N ILE A 6 2.75 -8.11 11.14
CA ILE A 6 1.72 -9.08 10.75
C ILE A 6 2.27 -10.50 10.89
N ASP A 7 3.48 -10.76 10.40
CA ASP A 7 4.10 -12.09 10.44
C ASP A 7 4.32 -12.57 11.88
N ARG A 8 4.75 -11.66 12.77
CA ARG A 8 4.88 -11.93 14.22
C ARG A 8 3.52 -12.27 14.84
N LEU A 9 2.48 -11.48 14.60
CA LEU A 9 1.12 -11.74 15.09
C LEU A 9 0.52 -13.03 14.52
N VAL A 10 0.75 -13.33 13.23
CA VAL A 10 0.28 -14.55 12.55
C VAL A 10 0.98 -15.80 13.09
N ASN A 11 2.23 -15.69 13.56
CA ASN A 11 2.92 -16.80 14.23
C ASN A 11 2.41 -17.00 15.67
N LEU A 12 2.30 -15.93 16.47
CA LEU A 12 1.68 -15.99 17.80
C LEU A 12 0.24 -16.54 17.76
N TYR A 13 -0.52 -16.18 16.72
CA TYR A 13 -1.86 -16.73 16.47
C TYR A 13 -1.85 -18.24 16.24
N LYS A 14 -0.97 -18.77 15.38
CA LYS A 14 -0.85 -20.24 15.15
C LYS A 14 -0.57 -20.96 16.46
N ASP A 15 0.41 -20.47 17.23
CA ASP A 15 0.82 -21.07 18.49
C ASP A 15 -0.32 -21.03 19.53
N CYS A 16 -1.11 -19.96 19.55
CA CYS A 16 -2.32 -19.85 20.38
C CYS A 16 -3.44 -20.79 19.94
N VAL A 17 -3.69 -20.95 18.63
CA VAL A 17 -4.73 -21.87 18.11
C VAL A 17 -4.40 -23.32 18.48
N TYR A 18 -3.14 -23.77 18.32
CA TYR A 18 -2.73 -25.11 18.72
C TYR A 18 -2.88 -25.37 20.24
N ARG A 19 -2.67 -24.34 21.08
CA ARG A 19 -2.86 -24.44 22.54
C ARG A 19 -4.33 -24.39 22.98
N THR A 20 -5.22 -23.75 22.21
CA THR A 20 -6.60 -23.43 22.63
C THR A 20 -7.70 -24.09 21.81
N GLY A 21 -7.35 -24.91 20.82
CA GLY A 21 -8.29 -25.78 20.09
C GLY A 21 -9.33 -25.06 19.23
N GLY A 22 -9.10 -23.81 18.80
CA GLY A 22 -10.04 -23.10 17.95
C GLY A 22 -9.68 -21.65 17.64
N TYR A 23 -10.54 -20.99 16.86
CA TYR A 23 -10.30 -19.66 16.28
C TYR A 23 -10.34 -18.53 17.32
N LEU A 24 -9.64 -17.43 17.04
CA LEU A 24 -9.61 -16.22 17.88
C LEU A 24 -10.97 -15.49 17.89
N THR A 25 -11.75 -15.66 16.82
CA THR A 25 -12.98 -14.93 16.53
C THR A 25 -14.00 -15.85 15.86
N GLU A 26 -15.28 -15.59 16.08
CA GLU A 26 -16.38 -16.38 15.52
C GLU A 26 -17.55 -15.45 15.21
N ASN A 27 -18.04 -15.44 13.97
CA ASN A 27 -19.16 -14.61 13.52
C ASN A 27 -19.04 -13.11 13.95
N GLY A 28 -17.83 -12.54 13.90
CA GLY A 28 -17.59 -11.14 14.33
C GLY A 28 -17.44 -10.91 15.84
N PHE A 29 -17.61 -11.94 16.68
CA PHE A 29 -17.36 -11.90 18.12
C PHE A 29 -15.94 -12.36 18.44
N VAL A 30 -15.33 -11.78 19.50
CA VAL A 30 -13.93 -12.03 19.88
C VAL A 30 -13.84 -12.95 21.09
N ASN A 31 -13.03 -14.00 21.03
CA ASN A 31 -12.73 -14.83 22.19
C ASN A 31 -11.60 -14.21 23.02
N LEU A 32 -11.97 -13.41 24.03
CA LEU A 32 -11.00 -12.65 24.83
C LEU A 32 -9.98 -13.52 25.58
N LYS A 33 -10.33 -14.77 25.93
CA LYS A 33 -9.39 -15.73 26.56
C LYS A 33 -8.30 -16.18 25.58
N ARG A 34 -8.59 -16.22 24.27
CA ARG A 34 -7.59 -16.42 23.21
C ARG A 34 -6.80 -15.14 22.90
N VAL A 35 -7.40 -13.95 22.99
CA VAL A 35 -6.68 -12.66 22.85
C VAL A 35 -5.68 -12.47 23.99
N GLN A 36 -6.08 -12.76 25.24
CA GLN A 36 -5.23 -12.68 26.42
C GLN A 36 -3.90 -13.40 26.23
N LEU A 37 -3.92 -14.62 25.68
CA LEU A 37 -2.71 -15.41 25.43
C LEU A 37 -1.80 -14.76 24.38
N ILE A 38 -2.36 -14.22 23.29
CA ILE A 38 -1.58 -13.53 22.25
C ILE A 38 -0.95 -12.25 22.81
N MET A 39 -1.68 -11.47 23.59
CA MET A 39 -1.15 -10.25 24.22
C MET A 39 -0.09 -10.57 25.29
N SER A 40 -0.30 -11.60 26.11
CA SER A 40 0.69 -12.02 27.12
C SER A 40 1.99 -12.56 26.51
N GLU A 41 1.96 -13.22 25.35
CA GLU A 41 3.20 -13.60 24.65
C GLU A 41 3.83 -12.41 23.92
N LEU A 42 3.04 -11.52 23.30
CA LEU A 42 3.54 -10.30 22.67
C LEU A 42 4.20 -9.34 23.68
N GLY A 43 3.63 -9.20 24.87
CA GLY A 43 4.13 -8.37 25.97
C GLY A 43 5.55 -8.75 26.41
N LYS A 44 5.91 -10.05 26.36
CA LYS A 44 7.26 -10.54 26.64
C LYS A 44 8.29 -10.11 25.60
N MET A 45 7.86 -9.69 24.41
CA MET A 45 8.72 -9.31 23.29
C MET A 45 8.92 -7.80 23.14
N GLU A 46 8.20 -6.96 23.90
CA GLU A 46 8.19 -5.50 23.68
C GLU A 46 9.59 -4.88 23.88
N ASP A 47 10.28 -5.27 24.95
CA ASP A 47 11.67 -4.91 25.25
C ASP A 47 12.67 -5.25 24.14
N GLU A 48 12.45 -6.36 23.42
CA GLU A 48 13.27 -6.81 22.28
C GLU A 48 12.93 -5.98 21.04
N ILE A 49 11.63 -5.81 20.76
CA ILE A 49 11.11 -5.09 19.60
C ILE A 49 11.57 -3.63 19.61
N PHE A 50 11.57 -2.95 20.76
CA PHE A 50 12.00 -1.55 20.84
C PHE A 50 13.51 -1.37 20.68
N ARG A 51 14.33 -2.27 21.25
CA ARG A 51 15.79 -2.27 21.03
C ARG A 51 16.14 -2.53 19.56
N ILE A 52 15.55 -3.56 18.95
CA ILE A 52 15.75 -3.88 17.52
C ILE A 52 15.20 -2.77 16.61
N ARG A 53 14.19 -1.99 17.03
CA ARG A 53 13.79 -0.75 16.33
C ARG A 53 14.88 0.30 16.37
N GLN A 54 15.39 0.66 17.55
CA GLN A 54 16.39 1.70 17.70
C GLN A 54 17.70 1.36 16.96
N GLU A 55 18.16 0.11 17.03
CA GLU A 55 19.33 -0.35 16.26
C GLU A 55 19.15 -0.18 14.74
N ARG A 56 17.93 -0.44 14.22
CA ARG A 56 17.62 -0.22 12.80
C ARG A 56 17.55 1.27 12.46
N GLU A 57 16.93 2.08 13.31
CA GLU A 57 16.84 3.54 13.17
C GLU A 57 18.24 4.17 13.06
N ILE A 58 19.13 3.88 14.02
CA ILE A 58 20.54 4.29 14.04
C ILE A 58 21.26 3.80 12.77
N GLN A 59 21.07 2.54 12.38
CA GLN A 59 21.66 2.02 11.14
C GLN A 59 21.15 2.72 9.87
N PHE A 60 19.88 3.17 9.83
CA PHE A 60 19.35 3.93 8.71
C PHE A 60 19.83 5.38 8.71
N SER A 61 19.88 6.05 9.87
CA SER A 61 20.42 7.41 10.03
C SER A 61 21.90 7.45 9.62
N ASN A 62 22.73 6.53 10.11
CA ASN A 62 24.14 6.40 9.69
C ASN A 62 24.29 6.12 8.18
N LYS A 63 23.46 5.25 7.59
CA LYS A 63 23.48 4.99 6.13
C LYS A 63 22.98 6.20 5.31
N ALA A 64 22.17 7.08 5.89
CA ALA A 64 21.76 8.33 5.27
C ALA A 64 22.88 9.40 5.35
N LYS A 65 23.49 9.61 6.52
CA LYS A 65 24.61 10.54 6.71
C LYS A 65 25.80 10.18 5.80
N MET A 66 26.17 8.89 5.71
CA MET A 66 27.20 8.41 4.76
C MET A 66 26.84 8.68 3.28
N ARG A 67 25.56 8.70 2.91
CA ARG A 67 25.11 9.05 1.55
C ARG A 67 25.08 10.56 1.29
N LYS A 68 24.73 11.38 2.29
CA LYS A 68 24.81 12.85 2.28
C LYS A 68 26.26 13.26 1.98
N MET A 69 27.19 12.83 2.85
CA MET A 69 28.64 13.04 2.69
C MET A 69 29.18 12.54 1.34
N GLN A 70 28.76 11.36 0.88
CA GLN A 70 29.20 10.86 -0.43
C GLN A 70 28.69 11.73 -1.58
N ALA A 71 27.44 12.19 -1.57
CA ALA A 71 26.89 13.06 -2.61
C ALA A 71 27.56 14.45 -2.60
N GLU A 72 27.81 15.02 -1.42
CA GLU A 72 28.53 16.29 -1.26
C GLU A 72 29.97 16.20 -1.78
N SER A 73 30.66 15.07 -1.54
CA SER A 73 32.00 14.80 -2.08
C SER A 73 32.08 14.67 -3.61
N PHE A 74 30.93 14.56 -4.31
CA PHE A 74 30.86 14.64 -5.78
C PHE A 74 30.58 16.05 -6.30
N ASN A 75 30.09 16.98 -5.46
CA ASN A 75 29.78 18.35 -5.86
C ASN A 75 30.95 19.33 -5.65
N ALA A 76 31.82 19.06 -4.67
CA ALA A 76 33.04 19.84 -4.46
C ALA A 76 34.21 19.24 -5.27
N PRO A 77 35.01 20.04 -6.02
CA PRO A 77 36.22 19.55 -6.64
C PRO A 77 37.27 19.23 -5.56
N ALA A 78 37.55 17.94 -5.35
CA ALA A 78 38.44 17.45 -4.28
C ALA A 78 39.90 17.97 -4.33
N PHE A 79 40.29 18.68 -5.39
CA PHE A 79 41.51 19.48 -5.48
C PHE A 79 41.33 20.52 -6.61
N ILE A 80 41.50 21.81 -6.30
CA ILE A 80 41.61 22.86 -7.33
C ILE A 80 43.10 23.15 -7.54
N PRO A 81 43.67 22.94 -8.74
CA PRO A 81 45.08 23.23 -9.00
C PRO A 81 45.32 24.75 -9.01
N GLN A 82 46.43 25.20 -8.42
CA GLN A 82 46.87 26.60 -8.42
C GLN A 82 47.93 26.91 -9.49
N ASN A 83 47.98 26.12 -10.58
CA ASN A 83 48.93 26.32 -11.68
C ASN A 83 48.20 26.73 -12.97
N ALA A 84 48.88 26.66 -14.12
CA ALA A 84 48.32 27.02 -15.43
C ALA A 84 47.18 26.12 -15.96
N PHE A 85 46.63 25.21 -15.15
CA PHE A 85 45.38 24.50 -15.39
C PHE A 85 44.28 24.84 -14.36
N ALA A 86 44.47 25.90 -13.57
CA ALA A 86 43.44 26.47 -12.69
C ALA A 86 42.24 27.00 -13.50
N PRO A 87 41.01 26.96 -12.95
CA PRO A 87 39.88 27.70 -13.52
C PRO A 87 40.10 29.20 -13.33
N THR A 88 40.36 29.92 -14.41
CA THR A 88 40.59 31.38 -14.40
C THR A 88 39.27 32.16 -14.32
N PRO A 89 39.19 33.24 -13.51
CA PRO A 89 38.07 34.18 -13.53
C PRO A 89 37.83 34.81 -14.91
N ILE A 90 36.56 35.12 -15.22
CA ILE A 90 36.20 35.83 -16.45
C ILE A 90 36.74 37.26 -16.36
N GLY A 91 37.80 37.55 -17.14
CA GLY A 91 38.48 38.84 -17.18
C GLY A 91 39.99 38.74 -16.92
N GLU A 92 40.49 37.63 -16.38
CA GLU A 92 41.92 37.40 -16.15
C GLU A 92 42.56 36.56 -17.26
N ASN A 93 43.87 36.75 -17.48
CA ASN A 93 44.65 35.97 -18.44
C ASN A 93 45.20 34.68 -17.77
N PRO A 94 45.12 33.51 -18.43
CA PRO A 94 45.68 32.27 -17.89
C PRO A 94 47.21 32.31 -17.81
N LEU A 95 47.75 31.68 -16.76
CA LEU A 95 49.19 31.51 -16.56
C LEU A 95 49.83 30.74 -17.73
N PRO A 96 51.06 31.07 -18.15
CA PRO A 96 51.70 30.44 -19.31
C PRO A 96 52.15 29.00 -19.04
N LEU A 97 51.74 28.06 -19.89
CA LEU A 97 52.16 26.65 -19.85
C LEU A 97 53.55 26.45 -20.47
N LEU A 98 54.59 26.45 -19.64
CA LEU A 98 55.98 26.20 -20.09
C LEU A 98 56.25 24.74 -20.49
N ASN A 99 55.75 23.77 -19.71
CA ASN A 99 55.89 22.34 -20.00
C ASN A 99 54.70 21.55 -19.42
N ALA A 100 53.74 21.23 -20.28
CA ALA A 100 52.51 20.54 -19.88
C ALA A 100 52.72 19.14 -19.27
N LYS A 101 53.86 18.48 -19.52
CA LYS A 101 54.12 17.12 -19.00
C LYS A 101 54.62 17.16 -17.55
N SER A 102 55.46 18.13 -17.18
CA SER A 102 55.91 18.28 -15.80
C SER A 102 54.80 18.85 -14.91
N THR A 103 54.11 19.90 -15.35
CA THR A 103 53.01 20.50 -14.57
C THR A 103 51.86 19.53 -14.33
N ALA A 104 51.50 18.68 -15.32
CA ALA A 104 50.49 17.64 -15.12
C ALA A 104 50.95 16.46 -14.24
N MET A 105 52.26 16.25 -14.06
CA MET A 105 52.81 15.27 -13.11
C MET A 105 52.82 15.82 -11.69
N GLU A 106 53.23 17.08 -11.55
CA GLU A 106 53.19 17.86 -10.30
C GLU A 106 51.76 17.98 -9.75
N MET A 107 50.76 18.26 -10.60
CA MET A 107 49.33 18.24 -10.19
C MET A 107 48.89 16.88 -9.62
N ARG A 108 49.36 15.76 -10.19
CA ARG A 108 49.03 14.42 -9.67
C ARG A 108 49.71 14.17 -8.33
N GLN A 109 50.94 14.65 -8.14
CA GLN A 109 51.64 14.55 -6.86
C GLN A 109 50.94 15.42 -5.79
N ALA A 110 50.57 16.65 -6.11
CA ALA A 110 49.84 17.55 -5.22
C ALA A 110 48.45 17.01 -4.84
N ALA A 111 47.67 16.52 -5.81
CA ALA A 111 46.36 15.91 -5.54
C ALA A 111 46.48 14.62 -4.70
N MET A 112 47.46 13.75 -4.98
CA MET A 112 47.71 12.55 -4.17
C MET A 112 48.15 12.91 -2.75
N ALA A 113 49.00 13.93 -2.57
CA ALA A 113 49.40 14.45 -1.27
C ALA A 113 48.19 14.99 -0.49
N PHE A 114 47.37 15.84 -1.12
CA PHE A 114 46.16 16.40 -0.52
C PHE A 114 45.19 15.29 -0.06
N THR A 115 44.88 14.32 -0.93
CA THR A 115 44.02 13.16 -0.55
C THR A 115 44.64 12.25 0.52
N SER A 116 45.92 12.40 0.86
CA SER A 116 46.57 11.72 1.98
C SER A 116 46.52 12.53 3.29
N SER A 117 46.65 13.86 3.24
CA SER A 117 46.55 14.72 4.43
C SER A 117 45.11 14.87 4.90
N THR A 118 44.15 15.10 3.99
CA THR A 118 42.73 15.20 4.35
C THR A 118 42.23 13.91 5.02
N LYS A 119 42.80 12.75 4.67
CA LYS A 119 42.49 11.46 5.33
C LYS A 119 43.00 11.33 6.77
N GLN A 120 43.97 12.15 7.20
CA GLN A 120 44.36 12.24 8.61
C GLN A 120 43.49 13.25 9.36
N GLU A 121 43.18 14.39 8.76
CA GLU A 121 42.39 15.46 9.38
C GLU A 121 40.91 15.08 9.58
N PHE A 122 40.31 14.33 8.64
CA PHE A 122 38.94 13.82 8.74
C PHE A 122 38.72 12.81 9.90
N ASN A 123 39.79 12.46 10.61
CA ASN A 123 39.77 11.60 11.78
C ASN A 123 40.02 12.38 13.10
N GLY A 124 40.16 13.71 13.04
CA GLY A 124 40.55 14.58 14.16
C GLY A 124 39.60 15.72 14.51
N THR A 125 38.88 16.30 13.55
CA THR A 125 37.92 17.40 13.79
C THR A 125 36.63 17.22 13.01
N ALA A 126 35.53 17.00 13.73
CA ALA A 126 34.18 17.15 13.17
C ALA A 126 33.81 18.65 13.12
N ASN A 127 33.30 19.13 11.99
CA ASN A 127 32.84 20.51 11.88
C ASN A 127 31.61 20.75 12.76
N SER A 128 31.60 21.87 13.48
CA SER A 128 30.51 22.28 14.38
C SER A 128 29.26 22.83 13.66
N GLU A 129 29.05 22.46 12.40
CA GLU A 129 27.97 22.96 11.53
C GLU A 129 26.87 21.89 11.26
N ASP A 130 27.10 20.62 11.60
CA ASP A 130 26.08 19.55 11.54
C ASP A 130 25.03 19.63 12.68
N ALA A 131 25.00 20.73 13.46
CA ALA A 131 24.13 20.91 14.63
C ALA A 131 22.64 21.11 14.27
N ASP A 132 22.31 21.56 13.06
CA ASP A 132 20.91 21.69 12.57
C ASP A 132 20.26 20.32 12.25
N ASP A 133 21.02 19.22 12.26
CA ASP A 133 20.54 17.83 12.08
C ASP A 133 20.38 17.09 13.46
N GLU A 134 20.13 17.82 14.57
CA GLU A 134 19.74 17.21 15.85
C GLU A 134 18.36 16.52 15.76
N GLU A 135 18.33 15.20 15.98
CA GLU A 135 17.09 14.42 16.01
C GLU A 135 16.25 14.82 17.25
N PRO A 136 14.95 15.16 17.12
CA PRO A 136 14.15 15.67 18.23
C PRO A 136 14.15 14.76 19.46
N PHE A 137 14.42 15.34 20.63
CA PHE A 137 14.57 14.61 21.89
C PHE A 137 13.33 13.77 22.23
N ASP A 138 13.43 12.45 22.06
CA ASP A 138 12.44 11.51 22.57
C ASP A 138 12.54 11.45 24.10
N GLU A 139 11.55 11.98 24.80
CA GLU A 139 11.47 11.89 26.26
C GLU A 139 11.25 10.44 26.74
N VAL A 140 10.57 9.61 25.92
CA VAL A 140 10.11 8.27 26.29
C VAL A 140 11.24 7.24 26.23
N ARG A 141 12.08 7.27 25.20
CA ARG A 141 13.22 6.37 24.99
C ARG A 141 12.83 4.91 25.12
N LEU A 142 12.05 4.42 24.15
CA LEU A 142 11.47 3.07 24.19
C LEU A 142 12.50 1.93 24.29
N TRP A 143 13.77 2.18 23.94
CA TRP A 143 14.87 1.22 24.01
C TRP A 143 15.57 1.15 25.39
N GLU A 144 15.28 2.08 26.31
CA GLU A 144 15.90 2.18 27.64
C GLU A 144 14.98 1.67 28.75
N GLY A 145 15.54 0.96 29.75
CA GLY A 145 14.81 0.49 30.92
C GLY A 145 13.97 1.59 31.58
N GLY A 146 12.73 1.26 31.99
CA GLY A 146 11.76 2.23 32.49
C GLY A 146 10.96 2.99 31.41
N TRP A 147 11.08 2.61 30.13
CA TRP A 147 10.33 3.22 29.01
C TRP A 147 8.82 3.28 29.26
N LYS A 148 8.25 2.23 29.86
CA LYS A 148 6.81 2.12 30.13
C LYS A 148 6.31 3.18 31.11
N ASP A 149 7.14 3.49 32.10
CA ASP A 149 6.84 4.51 33.12
C ASP A 149 6.98 5.92 32.56
N ARG A 150 8.01 6.17 31.73
CA ARG A 150 8.16 7.44 30.99
C ARG A 150 7.01 7.64 29.99
N TYR A 151 6.59 6.61 29.27
CA TYR A 151 5.49 6.68 28.30
C TYR A 151 4.17 7.10 28.95
N TYR A 152 3.77 6.43 30.03
CA TYR A 152 2.52 6.77 30.71
C TYR A 152 2.55 8.15 31.36
N LEU A 153 3.71 8.55 31.92
CA LEU A 153 3.89 9.90 32.46
C LEU A 153 3.83 11.00 31.38
N VAL A 154 4.48 10.81 30.22
CA VAL A 154 4.55 11.82 29.15
C VAL A 154 3.26 11.87 28.32
N LYS A 155 2.71 10.71 27.95
CA LYS A 155 1.61 10.61 26.96
C LYS A 155 0.22 10.63 27.58
N PHE A 156 0.07 10.16 28.83
CA PHE A 156 -1.20 10.15 29.55
C PHE A 156 -1.22 11.07 30.79
N GLN A 157 -0.09 11.72 31.13
CA GLN A 157 0.06 12.58 32.30
C GLN A 157 -0.25 11.87 33.64
N CYS A 158 -0.23 10.53 33.66
CA CYS A 158 -0.62 9.73 34.82
C CYS A 158 0.60 9.24 35.61
N SER A 159 0.40 8.96 36.91
CA SER A 159 1.46 8.41 37.75
C SER A 159 1.90 7.03 37.25
N PRO A 160 3.22 6.73 37.17
CA PRO A 160 3.70 5.37 36.85
C PRO A 160 3.19 4.26 37.78
N LYS A 161 2.76 4.63 39.00
CA LYS A 161 2.19 3.71 39.99
C LYS A 161 0.71 3.39 39.75
N ASP A 162 0.02 4.10 38.85
CA ASP A 162 -1.39 3.86 38.57
C ASP A 162 -1.58 2.73 37.55
N LEU A 163 -1.42 1.49 38.05
CA LEU A 163 -1.70 0.28 37.28
C LEU A 163 -3.19 0.13 36.95
N LYS A 164 -4.10 0.75 37.73
CA LYS A 164 -5.55 0.70 37.42
C LYS A 164 -5.84 1.49 36.15
N PHE A 165 -5.26 2.68 36.01
CA PHE A 165 -5.35 3.46 34.79
C PHE A 165 -4.79 2.72 33.58
N ARG A 166 -3.60 2.08 33.70
CA ARG A 166 -3.03 1.27 32.60
C ARG A 166 -3.97 0.16 32.14
N HIS A 167 -4.55 -0.60 33.07
CA HIS A 167 -5.50 -1.66 32.75
C HIS A 167 -6.84 -1.10 32.22
N HIS A 168 -7.28 0.09 32.64
CA HIS A 168 -8.47 0.74 32.10
C HIS A 168 -8.29 1.12 30.63
N VAL A 169 -7.15 1.72 30.27
CA VAL A 169 -6.78 1.98 28.86
C VAL A 169 -6.74 0.67 28.04
N ALA A 170 -6.18 -0.40 28.61
CA ALA A 170 -6.19 -1.74 27.99
C ALA A 170 -7.60 -2.29 27.77
N ASN A 171 -8.50 -2.15 28.75
CA ASN A 171 -9.88 -2.61 28.64
C ASN A 171 -10.66 -1.86 27.55
N CYS A 172 -10.57 -0.52 27.51
CA CYS A 172 -11.19 0.27 26.43
C CYS A 172 -10.58 -0.06 25.05
N TYR A 173 -9.31 -0.44 24.98
CA TYR A 173 -8.70 -0.89 23.72
C TYR A 173 -9.22 -2.27 23.28
N VAL A 174 -9.43 -3.21 24.21
CA VAL A 174 -10.08 -4.51 23.92
C VAL A 174 -11.52 -4.33 23.48
N GLU A 175 -12.27 -3.45 24.14
CA GLU A 175 -13.61 -3.05 23.76
C GLU A 175 -13.64 -2.50 22.33
N GLY A 176 -12.69 -1.63 21.97
CA GLY A 176 -12.52 -1.14 20.60
C GLY A 176 -12.17 -2.23 19.57
N LEU A 177 -11.34 -3.21 19.92
CA LEU A 177 -11.08 -4.36 19.04
C LEU A 177 -12.35 -5.19 18.80
N CYS A 178 -13.21 -5.32 19.82
CA CYS A 178 -14.52 -5.96 19.69
C CYS A 178 -15.52 -5.12 18.87
N TRP A 179 -15.55 -3.80 19.08
CA TRP A 179 -16.38 -2.87 18.32
C TRP A 179 -16.04 -2.89 16.84
N VAL A 180 -14.74 -2.77 16.50
CA VAL A 180 -14.26 -2.78 15.11
C VAL A 180 -14.59 -4.12 14.45
N LEU A 181 -14.43 -5.26 15.14
CA LEU A 181 -14.76 -6.54 14.55
C LEU A 181 -16.27 -6.71 14.32
N ARG A 182 -17.11 -6.32 15.29
CA ARG A 182 -18.58 -6.34 15.10
C ARG A 182 -19.00 -5.41 13.96
N TYR A 183 -18.44 -4.20 13.87
CA TYR A 183 -18.71 -3.24 12.79
C TYR A 183 -18.59 -3.85 11.39
N TYR A 184 -17.51 -4.61 11.13
CA TYR A 184 -17.29 -5.24 9.82
C TYR A 184 -18.10 -6.53 9.55
N TYR A 185 -18.52 -7.25 10.59
CA TYR A 185 -19.14 -8.58 10.44
C TYR A 185 -20.64 -8.64 10.76
N GLN A 186 -21.14 -7.73 11.59
CA GLN A 186 -22.53 -7.65 12.05
C GLN A 186 -23.15 -6.25 11.89
N GLY A 187 -22.37 -5.26 11.43
CA GLY A 187 -22.77 -3.86 11.37
C GLY A 187 -22.46 -3.08 12.65
N CYS A 188 -22.74 -1.78 12.65
CA CYS A 188 -22.40 -0.88 13.76
C CYS A 188 -23.14 -1.26 15.05
N CYS A 189 -22.40 -1.76 16.06
CA CYS A 189 -22.98 -2.19 17.32
C CYS A 189 -23.09 -1.07 18.37
N SER A 190 -22.41 0.06 18.20
CA SER A 190 -22.70 1.28 18.98
C SER A 190 -22.24 2.53 18.22
N TRP A 191 -23.14 3.49 18.06
CA TRP A 191 -22.85 4.80 17.46
C TRP A 191 -22.28 5.81 18.48
N LYS A 192 -22.41 5.54 19.78
CA LYS A 192 -21.84 6.35 20.87
C LYS A 192 -20.43 5.94 21.28
N TRP A 193 -20.05 4.68 21.05
CA TRP A 193 -18.76 4.17 21.55
C TRP A 193 -17.57 4.80 20.81
N TYR A 194 -16.56 5.22 21.58
CA TYR A 194 -15.26 5.67 21.08
C TYR A 194 -14.16 5.24 22.06
N PHE A 195 -12.91 5.29 21.62
CA PHE A 195 -11.74 5.05 22.48
C PHE A 195 -11.29 6.38 23.13
N PRO A 196 -11.43 6.58 24.45
CA PRO A 196 -11.30 7.90 25.08
C PRO A 196 -9.86 8.31 25.40
N PHE A 197 -8.89 7.86 24.59
CA PHE A 197 -7.48 8.17 24.78
C PHE A 197 -6.76 8.44 23.45
N HIS A 198 -5.85 9.41 23.45
CA HIS A 198 -5.02 9.76 22.29
C HIS A 198 -3.96 8.71 21.93
N TYR A 199 -3.72 7.73 22.81
CA TYR A 199 -2.59 6.80 22.74
C TYR A 199 -3.01 5.37 23.11
N SER A 200 -2.33 4.39 22.51
CA SER A 200 -2.54 2.96 22.79
C SER A 200 -1.83 2.49 24.06
N PRO A 201 -2.37 1.51 24.79
CA PRO A 201 -1.64 0.78 25.83
C PRO A 201 -0.61 -0.18 25.21
N PHE A 202 0.30 -0.72 26.03
CA PHE A 202 1.25 -1.76 25.59
C PHE A 202 0.65 -3.16 25.70
N ALA A 203 1.18 -4.13 24.94
CA ALA A 203 0.69 -5.52 24.96
C ALA A 203 0.79 -6.14 26.37
N SER A 204 1.79 -5.72 27.15
CA SER A 204 1.98 -6.08 28.56
C SER A 204 1.00 -5.42 29.55
N ASP A 205 0.11 -4.51 29.14
CA ASP A 205 -0.97 -3.94 30.00
C ASP A 205 -2.30 -4.69 29.89
N PHE A 206 -2.45 -5.58 28.89
CA PHE A 206 -3.65 -6.40 28.70
C PHE A 206 -3.67 -7.57 29.69
N LEU A 207 -3.96 -7.28 30.96
CA LEU A 207 -4.03 -8.27 32.04
C LEU A 207 -5.48 -8.56 32.45
N ASN A 208 -5.80 -9.85 32.59
CA ASN A 208 -7.12 -10.38 32.93
C ASN A 208 -8.27 -9.99 31.97
N ILE A 209 -7.94 -9.61 30.73
CA ILE A 209 -8.94 -9.23 29.72
C ILE A 209 -9.85 -10.40 29.31
N GLY A 210 -9.46 -11.64 29.61
CA GLY A 210 -10.23 -12.85 29.33
C GLY A 210 -11.59 -12.94 30.04
N ASP A 211 -11.78 -12.19 31.13
CA ASP A 211 -13.03 -12.13 31.90
C ASP A 211 -13.71 -10.73 31.80
N LEU A 212 -13.21 -9.86 30.92
CA LEU A 212 -13.81 -8.55 30.64
C LEU A 212 -15.17 -8.72 29.92
N LYS A 213 -16.21 -8.06 30.43
CA LYS A 213 -17.53 -8.05 29.81
C LYS A 213 -17.61 -6.93 28.78
N ILE A 214 -17.81 -7.29 27.50
CA ILE A 214 -18.00 -6.34 26.40
C ILE A 214 -19.47 -6.33 26.02
N ASP A 215 -20.17 -5.28 26.46
CA ASP A 215 -21.59 -5.08 26.24
C ASP A 215 -21.83 -3.91 25.29
N PHE A 216 -22.63 -4.16 24.25
CA PHE A 216 -23.13 -3.17 23.31
C PHE A 216 -24.63 -3.41 23.07
N SER A 217 -25.38 -3.71 24.15
CA SER A 217 -26.83 -3.92 24.12
C SER A 217 -27.65 -2.63 24.11
N GLU A 218 -27.03 -1.48 24.40
CA GLU A 218 -27.66 -0.16 24.23
C GLU A 218 -27.96 0.10 22.75
N LYS A 219 -29.25 0.21 22.40
CA LYS A 219 -29.68 0.64 21.07
C LYS A 219 -29.34 2.12 20.88
N THR A 220 -28.30 2.37 20.09
CA THR A 220 -27.83 3.71 19.71
C THR A 220 -28.12 3.99 18.24
N GLN A 221 -28.15 5.27 17.86
CA GLN A 221 -28.42 5.75 16.50
C GLN A 221 -27.34 6.77 16.09
N PRO A 222 -27.15 7.03 14.77
CA PRO A 222 -26.33 8.14 14.32
C PRO A 222 -26.83 9.48 14.88
N ILE A 223 -25.91 10.36 15.27
CA ILE A 223 -26.20 11.77 15.52
C ILE A 223 -26.63 12.46 14.21
N LYS A 224 -27.47 13.49 14.30
CA LYS A 224 -28.03 14.17 13.12
C LYS A 224 -26.93 14.93 12.35
N PRO A 225 -27.11 15.17 11.04
CA PRO A 225 -26.06 15.77 10.20
C PRO A 225 -25.44 17.07 10.75
N LEU A 226 -26.23 17.99 11.30
CA LEU A 226 -25.71 19.26 11.84
C LEU A 226 -25.05 19.09 13.22
N GLU A 227 -25.56 18.18 14.06
CA GLU A 227 -24.90 17.80 15.33
C GLU A 227 -23.52 17.21 15.03
N GLN A 228 -23.45 16.34 14.03
CA GLN A 228 -22.18 15.77 13.55
C GLN A 228 -21.23 16.86 13.01
N LEU A 229 -21.72 17.89 12.33
CA LEU A 229 -20.88 19.00 11.88
C LEU A 229 -20.30 19.81 13.04
N MET A 230 -21.08 20.07 14.10
CA MET A 230 -20.56 20.69 15.33
C MET A 230 -19.47 19.82 15.97
N SER A 231 -19.67 18.51 16.04
CA SER A 231 -18.70 17.56 16.61
C SER A 231 -17.39 17.38 15.81
N VAL A 232 -17.29 17.83 14.56
CA VAL A 232 -16.12 17.55 13.70
C VAL A 232 -15.49 18.76 13.01
N PHE A 233 -16.14 19.93 13.00
CA PHE A 233 -15.58 21.14 12.38
C PHE A 233 -14.84 22.03 13.39
N PRO A 234 -13.66 22.59 13.02
CA PRO A 234 -13.09 23.70 13.75
C PRO A 234 -13.91 24.97 13.49
N ALA A 235 -13.83 25.95 14.39
CA ALA A 235 -14.53 27.24 14.27
C ALA A 235 -14.30 27.96 12.91
N ALA A 236 -13.13 27.78 12.29
CA ALA A 236 -12.80 28.31 10.95
C ALA A 236 -13.69 27.78 9.81
N SER A 237 -14.42 26.68 10.03
CA SER A 237 -15.37 26.07 9.08
C SER A 237 -16.84 26.41 9.40
N SER A 238 -17.13 27.25 10.40
CA SER A 238 -18.49 27.53 10.89
C SER A 238 -19.47 28.07 9.83
N LYS A 239 -18.96 28.65 8.73
CA LYS A 239 -19.73 29.07 7.54
C LYS A 239 -20.59 27.97 6.87
N HIS A 240 -20.41 26.71 7.26
CA HIS A 240 -21.16 25.55 6.76
C HIS A 240 -22.31 25.10 7.68
N LEU A 241 -22.48 25.78 8.82
CA LEU A 241 -23.53 25.56 9.81
C LEU A 241 -24.61 26.66 9.76
N PRO A 242 -25.79 26.45 10.38
CA PRO A 242 -26.76 27.51 10.63
C PRO A 242 -26.13 28.69 11.39
N LYS A 243 -26.63 29.92 11.18
CA LYS A 243 -25.97 31.13 11.71
C LYS A 243 -25.90 31.20 13.24
N SER A 244 -26.93 30.74 13.95
CA SER A 244 -26.91 30.69 15.42
C SER A 244 -26.00 29.58 15.94
N TRP A 245 -26.02 28.40 15.33
CA TRP A 245 -25.13 27.28 15.64
C TRP A 245 -23.66 27.66 15.44
N ALA A 246 -23.37 28.37 14.34
CA ALA A 246 -22.05 28.89 14.01
C ALA A 246 -21.54 29.92 15.03
N ALA A 247 -22.42 30.62 15.77
CA ALA A 247 -22.02 31.57 16.81
C ALA A 247 -21.45 30.87 18.05
N LEU A 248 -21.96 29.69 18.42
CA LEU A 248 -21.47 28.89 19.55
C LEU A 248 -19.99 28.48 19.41
N MET A 249 -19.47 28.42 18.18
CA MET A 249 -18.06 28.12 17.90
C MET A 249 -17.12 29.34 18.06
N HIS A 250 -17.65 30.54 18.30
CA HIS A 250 -16.89 31.80 18.33
C HIS A 250 -17.20 32.69 19.54
N ASP A 251 -18.36 32.55 20.19
CA ASP A 251 -18.72 33.33 21.37
C ASP A 251 -17.94 32.85 22.62
N PRO A 252 -17.10 33.70 23.27
CA PRO A 252 -16.39 33.36 24.50
C PRO A 252 -17.29 32.96 25.68
N ASN A 253 -18.59 33.25 25.60
CA ASN A 253 -19.58 32.91 26.62
C ASN A 253 -20.28 31.56 26.36
N SER A 254 -20.02 30.90 25.22
CA SER A 254 -20.67 29.63 24.89
C SER A 254 -20.21 28.49 25.83
N THR A 255 -21.15 27.67 26.28
CA THR A 255 -20.93 26.49 27.14
C THR A 255 -20.08 25.39 26.50
N ILE A 256 -19.78 25.51 25.21
CA ILE A 256 -19.00 24.55 24.41
C ILE A 256 -17.79 25.19 23.70
N ILE A 257 -17.43 26.44 24.01
CA ILE A 257 -16.33 27.15 23.34
C ILE A 257 -14.97 26.44 23.51
N ASP A 258 -14.79 25.71 24.61
CA ASP A 258 -13.59 24.92 24.91
C ASP A 258 -13.38 23.74 23.94
N MET A 259 -14.44 23.29 23.25
CA MET A 259 -14.35 22.27 22.20
C MET A 259 -13.70 22.78 20.91
N TYR A 260 -13.56 24.09 20.73
CA TYR A 260 -13.12 24.74 19.48
C TYR A 260 -11.82 25.55 19.63
N PRO A 261 -10.70 24.96 20.11
CA PRO A 261 -9.46 25.68 20.31
C PRO A 261 -8.85 26.18 18.98
N SER A 262 -8.45 27.45 18.95
CA SER A 262 -7.84 28.10 17.78
C SER A 262 -6.44 27.58 17.42
N ASP A 263 -5.75 26.93 18.36
CA ASP A 263 -4.44 26.30 18.20
C ASP A 263 -4.35 25.06 19.10
N PHE A 264 -3.58 24.04 18.68
CA PHE A 264 -3.50 22.75 19.36
C PHE A 264 -2.15 22.06 19.17
N LYS A 265 -1.72 21.29 20.17
CA LYS A 265 -0.43 20.58 20.13
C LYS A 265 -0.50 19.34 19.22
N VAL A 266 0.51 19.15 18.38
CA VAL A 266 0.72 17.91 17.61
C VAL A 266 1.93 17.18 18.17
N ASP A 267 1.73 15.98 18.70
CA ASP A 267 2.80 15.12 19.21
C ASP A 267 3.30 14.19 18.10
N LEU A 268 4.52 14.42 17.61
CA LEU A 268 5.12 13.62 16.53
C LEU A 268 5.29 12.13 16.90
N ASN A 269 5.32 11.78 18.18
CA ASN A 269 5.31 10.41 18.70
C ASN A 269 6.27 9.44 17.95
N GLY A 270 7.53 9.88 17.74
CA GLY A 270 8.54 9.14 16.97
C GLY A 270 8.18 8.98 15.49
N LYS A 271 7.73 10.04 14.82
CA LYS A 271 7.42 10.11 13.38
C LYS A 271 8.04 11.37 12.77
N LYS A 272 8.33 11.33 11.46
CA LYS A 272 9.08 12.40 10.78
C LYS A 272 8.22 13.58 10.30
N TYR A 273 6.90 13.42 10.21
CA TYR A 273 6.01 14.44 9.63
C TYR A 273 4.77 14.66 10.48
N ALA A 274 4.29 15.91 10.56
CA ALA A 274 3.15 16.30 11.39
C ALA A 274 1.86 15.51 11.11
N TRP A 275 1.58 15.15 9.85
CA TRP A 275 0.43 14.32 9.47
C TRP A 275 0.50 12.86 9.97
N GLN A 276 1.62 12.45 10.56
CA GLN A 276 1.79 11.16 11.25
C GLN A 276 1.73 11.29 12.78
N GLY A 277 1.75 12.53 13.29
CA GLY A 277 1.66 12.82 14.72
C GLY A 277 0.23 12.70 15.23
N VAL A 278 0.11 12.70 16.55
CA VAL A 278 -1.17 12.71 17.26
C VAL A 278 -1.56 14.16 17.51
N VAL A 279 -2.69 14.59 16.92
CA VAL A 279 -3.33 15.87 17.22
C VAL A 279 -3.97 15.75 18.61
N LEU A 280 -3.63 16.65 19.53
CA LEU A 280 -4.15 16.69 20.90
C LEU A 280 -5.26 17.73 21.00
N LEU A 281 -6.50 17.28 20.82
CA LEU A 281 -7.72 18.07 20.99
C LEU A 281 -8.48 17.60 22.24
N PRO A 282 -9.37 18.42 22.83
CA PRO A 282 -10.35 17.90 23.78
C PRO A 282 -11.27 16.88 23.08
N PHE A 283 -11.71 15.85 23.81
CA PHE A 283 -12.80 15.00 23.33
C PHE A 283 -14.12 15.77 23.45
N VAL A 284 -14.96 15.69 22.41
CA VAL A 284 -16.29 16.33 22.40
C VAL A 284 -17.18 15.64 23.44
N ASP A 285 -17.70 16.44 24.36
CA ASP A 285 -18.73 16.04 25.33
C ASP A 285 -20.09 16.07 24.63
N ALA A 286 -20.58 14.90 24.24
CA ALA A 286 -21.82 14.78 23.46
C ALA A 286 -23.08 15.16 24.26
N GLU A 287 -23.07 15.09 25.59
CA GLU A 287 -24.21 15.49 26.41
C GLU A 287 -24.25 17.02 26.49
N ARG A 288 -23.13 17.66 26.86
CA ARG A 288 -23.02 19.13 26.91
C ARG A 288 -23.18 19.80 25.54
N LEU A 289 -22.76 19.14 24.45
CA LEU A 289 -23.03 19.61 23.09
C LEU A 289 -24.52 19.60 22.76
N ASN A 290 -25.25 18.55 23.12
CA ASN A 290 -26.69 18.49 22.86
C ASN A 290 -27.45 19.54 23.67
N GLU A 291 -27.12 19.73 24.96
CA GLU A 291 -27.69 20.78 25.81
C GLU A 291 -27.53 22.17 25.18
N ALA A 292 -26.32 22.51 24.71
CA ALA A 292 -26.04 23.79 24.04
C ALA A 292 -26.75 23.95 22.69
N LEU A 293 -27.12 22.85 22.02
CA LEU A 293 -27.85 22.87 20.75
C LEU A 293 -29.37 22.97 20.93
N GLU A 294 -29.94 22.57 22.07
CA GLU A 294 -31.38 22.71 22.33
C GLU A 294 -31.84 24.17 22.29
N GLU A 295 -31.03 25.11 22.77
CA GLU A 295 -31.33 26.55 22.75
C GLU A 295 -31.44 27.12 21.32
N VAL A 296 -30.60 26.65 20.39
CA VAL A 296 -30.51 27.12 18.99
C VAL A 296 -31.21 26.20 17.99
N TYR A 297 -31.84 25.12 18.44
CA TYR A 297 -32.60 24.20 17.60
C TYR A 297 -33.86 24.81 16.96
N PRO A 298 -34.61 25.72 17.63
CA PRO A 298 -35.77 26.40 17.03
C PRO A 298 -35.44 27.31 15.84
N ASP A 299 -34.22 27.87 15.79
CA ASP A 299 -33.80 28.86 14.78
C ASP A 299 -33.66 28.30 13.36
N LEU A 300 -33.59 26.98 13.21
CA LEU A 300 -33.34 26.34 11.92
C LEU A 300 -34.39 26.74 10.88
N THR A 301 -33.95 27.02 9.66
CA THR A 301 -34.86 27.15 8.51
C THR A 301 -35.45 25.79 8.10
N GLU A 302 -36.45 25.79 7.22
CA GLU A 302 -37.02 24.54 6.68
C GLU A 302 -36.00 23.75 5.85
N GLU A 303 -35.13 24.43 5.10
CA GLU A 303 -34.01 23.80 4.37
C GLU A 303 -33.02 23.15 5.33
N GLU A 304 -32.67 23.83 6.43
CA GLU A 304 -31.74 23.30 7.43
C GLU A 304 -32.35 22.15 8.22
N ARG A 305 -33.64 22.20 8.57
CA ARG A 305 -34.38 21.06 9.15
C ARG A 305 -34.37 19.86 8.20
N PHE A 306 -34.62 20.08 6.91
CA PHE A 306 -34.58 19.02 5.90
C PHE A 306 -33.18 18.41 5.77
N ARG A 307 -32.13 19.24 5.69
CA ARG A 307 -30.71 18.79 5.69
C ARG A 307 -30.29 18.10 6.99
N ASN A 308 -30.95 18.37 8.11
CA ASN A 308 -30.69 17.73 9.41
C ASN A 308 -31.54 16.45 9.63
N SER A 309 -32.16 15.90 8.59
CA SER A 309 -32.95 14.66 8.64
C SER A 309 -32.21 13.48 8.01
N GLN A 310 -32.61 12.25 8.35
CA GLN A 310 -32.08 11.04 7.72
C GLN A 310 -32.80 10.75 6.39
N GLY A 311 -32.04 10.70 5.29
CA GLY A 311 -32.53 10.27 3.98
C GLY A 311 -32.63 8.75 3.81
N ASN A 312 -33.20 8.33 2.68
CA ASN A 312 -33.21 6.93 2.21
C ASN A 312 -32.41 6.82 0.91
N ASP A 313 -31.91 5.62 0.61
CA ASP A 313 -31.29 5.33 -0.69
C ASP A 313 -32.32 5.42 -1.83
N VAL A 314 -31.85 5.72 -3.06
CA VAL A 314 -32.71 5.86 -4.25
C VAL A 314 -32.23 4.93 -5.36
N LEU A 315 -33.12 4.05 -5.80
CA LEU A 315 -32.92 3.15 -6.93
C LEU A 315 -33.48 3.78 -8.21
N PHE A 316 -32.73 3.70 -9.31
CA PHE A 316 -33.11 4.23 -10.62
C PHE A 316 -33.26 3.08 -11.62
N ILE A 317 -34.46 2.92 -12.21
CA ILE A 317 -34.79 1.82 -13.14
C ILE A 317 -35.24 2.39 -14.49
N SER A 318 -34.55 2.00 -15.57
CA SER A 318 -34.91 2.38 -16.94
C SER A 318 -36.11 1.58 -17.47
N SER A 319 -36.90 2.17 -18.36
CA SER A 319 -38.02 1.54 -19.09
C SER A 319 -37.68 0.29 -19.89
N LYS A 320 -36.38 -0.05 -20.03
CA LYS A 320 -35.87 -1.26 -20.68
C LYS A 320 -35.53 -2.39 -19.69
N HIS A 321 -35.76 -2.21 -18.40
CA HIS A 321 -35.43 -3.17 -17.35
C HIS A 321 -36.66 -4.00 -16.94
N GLU A 322 -36.46 -5.28 -16.61
CA GLU A 322 -37.55 -6.23 -16.30
C GLU A 322 -38.39 -5.76 -15.08
N ALA A 323 -37.73 -5.28 -14.02
CA ALA A 323 -38.41 -4.70 -12.84
C ALA A 323 -39.14 -3.35 -13.08
N PHE A 324 -39.08 -2.75 -14.26
CA PHE A 324 -39.66 -1.42 -14.49
C PHE A 324 -41.18 -1.38 -14.31
N GLY A 325 -41.91 -2.38 -14.83
CA GLY A 325 -43.36 -2.44 -14.68
C GLY A 325 -43.82 -2.60 -13.22
N PHE A 326 -43.01 -3.28 -12.40
CA PHE A 326 -43.24 -3.37 -10.95
C PHE A 326 -43.11 -1.99 -10.29
N ILE A 327 -42.02 -1.25 -10.54
CA ILE A 327 -41.85 0.11 -9.99
C ILE A 327 -42.89 1.09 -10.54
N GLN A 328 -43.33 0.95 -11.80
CA GLN A 328 -44.43 1.75 -12.34
C GLN A 328 -45.73 1.49 -11.56
N SER A 329 -46.06 0.24 -11.25
CA SER A 329 -47.29 -0.10 -10.51
C SER A 329 -47.33 0.46 -9.08
N ILE A 330 -46.17 0.75 -8.46
CA ILE A 330 -46.07 1.41 -7.15
C ILE A 330 -46.59 2.86 -7.22
N TYR A 331 -46.44 3.54 -8.37
CA TYR A 331 -46.93 4.91 -8.58
C TYR A 331 -48.36 4.99 -9.13
N GLU A 332 -48.90 3.87 -9.62
CA GLU A 332 -50.27 3.77 -10.15
C GLU A 332 -51.27 3.21 -9.13
N GLY A 333 -50.79 2.55 -8.07
CA GLY A 333 -51.59 2.05 -6.95
C GLY A 333 -51.55 2.93 -5.70
N ASP A 334 -52.45 2.66 -4.75
CA ASP A 334 -52.56 3.37 -3.46
C ASP A 334 -51.52 2.87 -2.42
N PHE A 335 -50.27 2.72 -2.84
CA PHE A 335 -49.17 2.21 -2.01
C PHE A 335 -48.49 3.33 -1.23
N ASN A 336 -49.28 4.09 -0.48
CA ASN A 336 -48.81 5.26 0.25
C ASN A 336 -47.97 4.85 1.48
N ASP A 337 -46.65 5.02 1.32
CA ASP A 337 -45.58 4.98 2.34
C ASP A 337 -45.12 3.61 2.91
N GLU A 338 -45.77 2.49 2.55
CA GLU A 338 -45.33 1.14 2.93
C GLU A 338 -44.10 0.63 2.14
N TRP A 339 -43.27 -0.20 2.77
CA TRP A 339 -42.09 -0.83 2.16
C TRP A 339 -42.42 -2.18 1.51
N LEU A 340 -42.39 -2.23 0.18
CA LEU A 340 -42.72 -3.42 -0.61
C LEU A 340 -41.46 -4.23 -0.95
N ASN A 341 -41.51 -5.56 -0.79
CA ASN A 341 -40.42 -6.44 -1.23
C ASN A 341 -40.42 -6.57 -2.77
N MET A 342 -39.30 -6.26 -3.40
CA MET A 342 -39.08 -6.49 -4.82
C MET A 342 -38.70 -7.95 -5.09
N ASP A 343 -39.33 -8.61 -6.07
CA ASP A 343 -38.95 -9.97 -6.47
C ASP A 343 -37.50 -9.98 -7.00
N PRO A 344 -36.57 -10.75 -6.38
CA PRO A 344 -35.20 -10.84 -6.83
C PRO A 344 -35.05 -11.40 -8.24
N SER A 345 -36.05 -12.11 -8.79
CA SER A 345 -36.01 -12.61 -10.16
C SER A 345 -35.87 -11.47 -11.19
N LEU A 346 -36.65 -10.39 -10.99
CA LEU A 346 -36.71 -9.19 -11.85
C LEU A 346 -35.41 -8.36 -11.83
N CYS A 347 -34.55 -8.59 -10.84
CA CYS A 347 -33.28 -7.90 -10.62
C CYS A 347 -32.10 -8.86 -10.45
N LYS A 348 -32.17 -10.07 -11.05
CA LYS A 348 -31.05 -11.02 -11.19
C LYS A 348 -30.40 -11.43 -9.86
N GLY A 349 -31.22 -11.56 -8.82
CA GLY A 349 -30.83 -11.95 -7.46
C GLY A 349 -30.69 -10.79 -6.47
N ILE A 350 -30.80 -9.53 -6.91
CA ILE A 350 -30.82 -8.37 -6.02
C ILE A 350 -32.16 -8.34 -5.26
N SER A 351 -32.10 -8.55 -3.94
CA SER A 351 -33.24 -8.40 -3.03
C SER A 351 -33.21 -7.01 -2.41
N LEU A 352 -34.28 -6.22 -2.55
CA LEU A 352 -34.45 -4.90 -1.94
C LEU A 352 -35.90 -4.71 -1.51
N MET A 353 -36.11 -3.83 -0.52
CA MET A 353 -37.42 -3.24 -0.24
C MET A 353 -37.50 -1.87 -0.95
N VAL A 354 -38.68 -1.48 -1.44
CA VAL A 354 -38.89 -0.23 -2.19
C VAL A 354 -40.20 0.48 -1.80
N LYS A 355 -40.24 1.81 -1.94
CA LYS A 355 -41.47 2.62 -1.74
C LYS A 355 -41.45 3.93 -2.56
N PRO A 356 -42.59 4.62 -2.77
CA PRO A 356 -42.66 5.83 -3.60
C PRO A 356 -41.63 6.91 -3.22
N TYR A 357 -41.03 7.56 -4.21
CA TYR A 357 -40.08 8.67 -4.03
C TYR A 357 -40.75 10.02 -4.35
N ASN A 358 -40.76 10.92 -3.37
CA ASN A 358 -41.51 12.18 -3.44
C ASN A 358 -40.99 13.15 -4.52
N PHE A 359 -39.71 13.04 -4.90
CA PHE A 359 -39.10 13.87 -5.96
C PHE A 359 -38.85 13.06 -7.24
N HIS A 360 -39.64 12.02 -7.53
CA HIS A 360 -39.57 11.33 -8.80
C HIS A 360 -40.03 12.25 -9.96
N VAL A 361 -39.44 12.07 -11.14
CA VAL A 361 -39.89 12.76 -12.36
C VAL A 361 -40.61 11.73 -13.23
N PRO A 362 -41.92 11.88 -13.50
CA PRO A 362 -42.66 10.91 -14.31
C PRO A 362 -42.07 10.70 -15.71
N VAL A 363 -42.38 9.54 -16.29
CA VAL A 363 -41.93 9.16 -17.64
C VAL A 363 -42.47 10.14 -18.68
N GLY A 364 -41.64 10.50 -19.67
CA GLY A 364 -41.96 11.49 -20.68
C GLY A 364 -41.89 12.95 -20.22
N LYS A 365 -41.64 13.23 -18.94
CA LYS A 365 -41.36 14.59 -18.44
C LYS A 365 -39.87 14.93 -18.56
N THR A 366 -39.54 16.22 -18.49
CA THR A 366 -38.16 16.69 -18.50
C THR A 366 -37.57 16.64 -17.09
N VAL A 367 -36.35 16.10 -16.95
CA VAL A 367 -35.54 16.27 -15.73
C VAL A 367 -34.67 17.52 -15.94
N HIS A 368 -34.95 18.58 -15.18
CA HIS A 368 -34.17 19.81 -15.24
C HIS A 368 -32.77 19.63 -14.64
N SER A 369 -31.76 20.22 -15.28
CA SER A 369 -30.39 20.19 -14.79
C SER A 369 -30.21 21.11 -13.58
N PRO A 370 -29.66 20.65 -12.45
CA PRO A 370 -29.23 21.50 -11.34
C PRO A 370 -27.93 22.27 -11.63
N LEU A 371 -27.32 22.07 -12.80
CA LEU A 371 -26.05 22.66 -13.22
C LEU A 371 -26.24 23.48 -14.51
N PRO A 372 -26.04 24.81 -14.50
CA PRO A 372 -26.29 25.68 -15.67
C PRO A 372 -25.50 25.33 -16.93
N GLN A 373 -24.41 24.58 -16.80
CA GLN A 373 -23.56 24.11 -17.91
C GLN A 373 -23.98 22.74 -18.49
N CYS A 374 -25.01 22.10 -17.94
CA CYS A 374 -25.53 20.81 -18.41
C CYS A 374 -26.95 20.98 -18.95
N ASN A 375 -27.26 20.32 -20.06
CA ASN A 375 -28.60 20.33 -20.65
C ASN A 375 -29.58 19.52 -19.79
N ASP A 376 -30.85 19.92 -19.83
CA ASP A 376 -31.97 19.15 -19.32
C ASP A 376 -32.11 17.80 -20.05
N VAL A 377 -32.63 16.79 -19.34
CA VAL A 377 -32.98 15.49 -19.93
C VAL A 377 -34.46 15.49 -20.29
N GLU A 378 -34.76 15.91 -21.51
CA GLU A 378 -36.09 15.82 -22.11
C GLU A 378 -36.56 14.35 -22.23
N ASN A 379 -37.88 14.13 -22.14
CA ASN A 379 -38.52 12.83 -22.33
C ASN A 379 -37.87 11.69 -21.48
N ASN A 380 -37.96 11.82 -20.16
CA ASN A 380 -37.42 10.87 -19.19
C ASN A 380 -37.92 9.42 -19.44
N HIS A 381 -37.00 8.46 -19.35
CA HIS A 381 -37.24 7.02 -19.50
C HIS A 381 -36.70 6.21 -18.30
N VAL A 382 -36.60 6.84 -17.13
CA VAL A 382 -36.13 6.23 -15.87
C VAL A 382 -37.08 6.60 -14.74
N LEU A 383 -37.57 5.60 -14.00
CA LEU A 383 -38.24 5.82 -12.72
C LEU A 383 -37.21 5.80 -11.59
N SER A 384 -37.34 6.72 -10.64
CA SER A 384 -36.65 6.68 -9.36
C SER A 384 -37.61 6.22 -8.26
N VAL A 385 -37.11 5.49 -7.26
CA VAL A 385 -37.90 4.92 -6.15
C VAL A 385 -37.01 4.86 -4.92
N PHE A 386 -37.55 5.07 -3.71
CA PHE A 386 -36.77 4.84 -2.50
C PHE A 386 -36.48 3.34 -2.36
N CYS A 387 -35.30 2.97 -1.84
CA CYS A 387 -34.95 1.58 -1.58
C CYS A 387 -34.27 1.40 -0.21
N LEU A 388 -34.35 0.16 0.29
CA LEU A 388 -33.59 -0.33 1.44
C LEU A 388 -33.07 -1.74 1.16
N ASN A 389 -31.95 -2.07 1.81
CA ASN A 389 -31.49 -3.45 1.92
C ASN A 389 -32.52 -4.32 2.69
N PRO A 390 -32.52 -5.66 2.49
CA PRO A 390 -33.37 -6.56 3.26
C PRO A 390 -33.15 -6.39 4.77
N GLN A 391 -34.24 -6.29 5.51
CA GLN A 391 -34.19 -6.13 6.97
C GLN A 391 -34.11 -7.49 7.68
N PHE A 392 -33.35 -7.54 8.77
CA PHE A 392 -33.14 -8.74 9.59
C PHE A 392 -33.60 -8.46 11.03
N PRO A 393 -34.07 -9.47 11.78
CA PRO A 393 -34.52 -9.27 13.15
C PRO A 393 -33.37 -8.87 14.09
N ASP A 394 -33.69 -8.17 15.18
CA ASP A 394 -32.73 -7.84 16.24
C ASP A 394 -31.95 -9.08 16.70
N GLY A 395 -30.62 -8.96 16.74
CA GLY A 395 -29.74 -10.06 17.14
C GLY A 395 -29.52 -11.16 16.09
N TYR A 396 -29.97 -10.98 14.84
CA TYR A 396 -29.57 -11.86 13.74
C TYR A 396 -28.04 -11.88 13.56
N ILE A 397 -27.45 -13.08 13.50
CA ILE A 397 -26.00 -13.27 13.37
C ILE A 397 -25.67 -13.65 11.92
N PHE A 398 -24.99 -12.76 11.20
CA PHE A 398 -24.38 -13.07 9.91
C PHE A 398 -23.24 -14.07 10.12
N SER A 399 -23.43 -15.31 9.68
CA SER A 399 -22.45 -16.38 9.90
C SER A 399 -21.21 -16.22 9.02
N THR A 400 -20.03 -16.37 9.61
CA THR A 400 -18.74 -16.40 8.88
C THR A 400 -18.47 -17.75 8.23
N ALA A 401 -19.46 -18.24 7.46
CA ALA A 401 -19.45 -19.52 6.79
C ALA A 401 -19.54 -19.36 5.26
N ARG A 402 -19.03 -20.34 4.53
CA ARG A 402 -19.17 -20.42 3.07
C ARG A 402 -20.57 -20.89 2.70
N LEU A 403 -21.25 -20.15 1.82
CA LEU A 403 -22.57 -20.53 1.30
C LEU A 403 -22.52 -21.88 0.56
N SER A 404 -23.58 -22.68 0.71
CA SER A 404 -23.73 -23.94 -0.02
C SER A 404 -23.68 -23.71 -1.53
N GLY A 405 -23.03 -24.62 -2.27
CA GLY A 405 -22.86 -24.51 -3.72
C GLY A 405 -21.82 -23.47 -4.20
N ALA A 406 -21.23 -22.66 -3.32
CA ALA A 406 -20.16 -21.73 -3.72
C ALA A 406 -18.94 -22.48 -4.30
N VAL A 407 -18.38 -22.00 -5.41
CA VAL A 407 -17.25 -22.62 -6.13
C VAL A 407 -15.97 -21.81 -5.88
N ASP A 408 -14.86 -22.49 -5.59
CA ASP A 408 -13.57 -21.82 -5.36
C ASP A 408 -12.96 -21.24 -6.65
N PRO A 409 -12.36 -20.04 -6.59
CA PRO A 409 -11.45 -19.60 -7.65
C PRO A 409 -10.22 -20.51 -7.70
N LYS A 410 -9.63 -20.66 -8.90
CA LYS A 410 -8.40 -21.45 -9.08
C LYS A 410 -7.26 -20.84 -8.23
N PRO A 411 -6.42 -21.65 -7.57
CA PRO A 411 -5.37 -21.14 -6.69
C PRO A 411 -4.33 -20.29 -7.46
N VAL A 412 -4.07 -19.10 -6.93
CA VAL A 412 -3.20 -18.05 -7.51
C VAL A 412 -1.80 -17.99 -6.88
N LEU A 413 -1.59 -18.72 -5.78
CA LEU A 413 -0.31 -18.81 -5.07
C LEU A 413 0.52 -19.98 -5.62
N LYS A 414 1.84 -19.80 -5.69
CA LYS A 414 2.77 -20.86 -6.10
C LYS A 414 2.65 -22.06 -5.14
N PRO A 415 2.32 -23.27 -5.63
CA PRO A 415 2.35 -24.48 -4.81
C PRO A 415 3.75 -24.72 -4.22
N LYS A 416 3.84 -25.23 -3.00
CA LYS A 416 5.15 -25.46 -2.32
C LYS A 416 6.02 -26.51 -3.03
N ASP A 417 5.36 -27.38 -3.76
CA ASP A 417 5.83 -28.48 -4.59
C ASP A 417 6.16 -28.07 -6.04
N TRP A 418 5.86 -26.82 -6.43
CA TRP A 418 6.11 -26.31 -7.78
C TRP A 418 7.58 -26.00 -8.03
N ASP A 419 8.13 -26.68 -9.01
CA ASP A 419 9.52 -26.59 -9.45
C ASP A 419 9.57 -25.81 -10.77
N ASP A 420 10.28 -24.68 -10.80
CA ASP A 420 10.30 -23.80 -11.98
C ASP A 420 11.08 -24.39 -13.17
N ASP A 421 11.95 -25.39 -12.94
CA ASP A 421 12.72 -26.08 -13.97
C ASP A 421 11.96 -27.31 -14.52
N ARG A 422 11.16 -27.98 -13.67
CA ARG A 422 10.30 -29.13 -14.06
C ARG A 422 8.96 -28.70 -14.65
N ASP A 423 8.23 -27.84 -13.94
CA ASP A 423 6.85 -27.45 -14.25
C ASP A 423 6.79 -26.14 -15.07
N GLY A 424 7.95 -25.48 -15.22
CA GLY A 424 8.11 -24.19 -15.88
C GLY A 424 7.90 -23.02 -14.92
N ARG A 425 8.56 -21.88 -15.19
CA ARG A 425 8.56 -20.70 -14.33
C ARG A 425 7.15 -20.22 -13.97
N TYR A 426 6.81 -20.33 -12.68
CA TYR A 426 5.51 -19.96 -12.15
C TYR A 426 5.13 -18.50 -12.45
N ARG A 427 3.84 -18.26 -12.70
CA ARG A 427 3.26 -16.92 -12.90
C ARG A 427 1.98 -16.79 -12.08
N PRO A 428 1.96 -15.97 -11.00
CA PRO A 428 0.73 -15.73 -10.26
C PRO A 428 -0.26 -14.93 -11.10
N VAL A 429 -1.53 -15.36 -11.11
CA VAL A 429 -2.62 -14.65 -11.80
C VAL A 429 -3.20 -13.59 -10.86
N THR A 430 -2.54 -12.43 -10.79
CA THR A 430 -2.93 -11.36 -9.87
C THR A 430 -4.18 -10.61 -10.33
N GLY A 431 -5.31 -10.86 -9.68
CA GLY A 431 -6.58 -10.14 -9.87
C GLY A 431 -7.64 -10.92 -10.65
N PHE A 432 -8.77 -10.25 -10.93
CA PHE A 432 -9.95 -10.87 -11.59
C PHE A 432 -9.79 -11.06 -13.11
N VAL A 433 -8.69 -10.63 -13.72
CA VAL A 433 -8.48 -10.72 -15.17
C VAL A 433 -7.80 -12.04 -15.53
N HIS A 434 -8.48 -12.89 -16.28
CA HIS A 434 -7.84 -14.05 -16.91
C HIS A 434 -6.78 -13.58 -17.92
N THR A 435 -5.51 -13.80 -17.60
CA THR A 435 -4.42 -13.58 -18.56
C THR A 435 -4.59 -14.48 -19.78
N THR A 436 -4.69 -13.89 -20.96
CA THR A 436 -4.71 -14.64 -22.22
C THR A 436 -3.42 -15.44 -22.39
N VAL A 437 -3.56 -16.76 -22.52
CA VAL A 437 -2.43 -17.69 -22.63
C VAL A 437 -1.81 -17.57 -24.02
N SER A 438 -0.95 -16.56 -24.21
CA SER A 438 -0.16 -16.42 -25.44
C SER A 438 0.93 -17.47 -25.49
N ALA A 439 0.70 -18.52 -26.29
CA ALA A 439 1.69 -19.56 -26.56
C ALA A 439 2.86 -18.94 -27.35
N GLN A 440 3.97 -18.63 -26.67
CA GLN A 440 5.19 -18.18 -27.33
C GLN A 440 6.04 -19.36 -27.76
N LEU A 441 6.42 -19.37 -29.04
CA LEU A 441 7.43 -20.27 -29.58
C LEU A 441 8.74 -20.16 -28.78
N ASN A 442 9.34 -21.32 -28.47
CA ASN A 442 10.57 -21.38 -27.68
C ASN A 442 11.78 -20.81 -28.48
N PRO A 443 12.92 -20.53 -27.84
CA PRO A 443 14.09 -19.94 -28.51
C PRO A 443 14.70 -20.79 -29.63
N ALA A 444 14.47 -22.11 -29.68
CA ALA A 444 14.87 -22.95 -30.81
C ALA A 444 13.88 -22.78 -31.98
N SER A 445 12.57 -22.89 -31.74
CA SER A 445 11.53 -22.68 -32.75
C SER A 445 11.58 -21.27 -33.37
N LYS A 446 11.83 -20.23 -32.56
CA LYS A 446 12.06 -18.85 -33.04
C LYS A 446 13.31 -18.74 -33.93
N ARG A 447 14.38 -19.51 -33.65
CA ARG A 447 15.59 -19.54 -34.51
C ARG A 447 15.35 -20.27 -35.83
N ILE A 448 14.56 -21.35 -35.84
CA ILE A 448 14.17 -22.06 -37.08
C ILE A 448 13.34 -21.14 -38.00
N LEU A 449 12.30 -20.49 -37.47
CA LEU A 449 11.49 -19.55 -38.26
C LEU A 449 12.26 -18.32 -38.75
N ASN A 450 13.21 -17.82 -37.95
CA ASN A 450 14.13 -16.75 -38.38
C ASN A 450 15.18 -17.21 -39.41
N PHE A 451 15.40 -18.52 -39.59
CA PHE A 451 16.25 -19.08 -40.63
C PHE A 451 15.47 -19.21 -41.95
N GLU A 452 14.29 -19.85 -41.90
CA GLU A 452 13.33 -19.94 -43.00
C GLU A 452 13.02 -18.57 -43.62
N THR A 453 12.57 -17.60 -42.80
CA THR A 453 12.16 -16.27 -43.30
C THR A 453 13.29 -15.45 -43.88
N ARG A 454 14.54 -15.63 -43.42
CA ARG A 454 15.72 -14.95 -44.00
C ARG A 454 16.11 -15.48 -45.37
N SER A 455 15.73 -16.72 -45.71
CA SER A 455 15.94 -17.27 -47.06
C SER A 455 15.15 -16.52 -48.14
N ALA A 456 14.03 -15.88 -47.78
CA ALA A 456 13.14 -15.19 -48.74
C ALA A 456 13.58 -13.76 -49.10
N GLN A 457 14.50 -13.15 -48.35
CA GLN A 457 14.84 -11.72 -48.47
C GLN A 457 16.21 -11.42 -49.09
N SER A 458 17.01 -12.45 -49.41
CA SER A 458 18.38 -12.32 -49.92
C SER A 458 18.49 -11.88 -51.38
N TYR A 459 17.39 -11.83 -52.15
CA TYR A 459 17.41 -11.59 -53.60
C TYR A 459 17.45 -10.10 -54.02
N ASN A 460 17.11 -9.15 -53.13
CA ASN A 460 17.00 -7.72 -53.49
C ASN A 460 18.05 -6.84 -52.77
N ALA A 461 19.32 -7.22 -52.85
CA ALA A 461 20.43 -6.54 -52.18
C ALA A 461 21.41 -5.84 -53.16
N ARG A 462 20.90 -5.11 -54.16
CA ARG A 462 21.71 -4.24 -55.04
C ARG A 462 20.97 -2.95 -55.45
N ILE A 463 21.22 -1.86 -54.72
CA ILE A 463 21.47 -0.52 -55.25
C ILE A 463 22.11 0.31 -54.12
N SER A 464 23.09 1.14 -54.47
CA SER A 464 23.73 2.10 -53.57
C SER A 464 23.14 3.47 -53.84
N ASN A 465 22.83 4.25 -52.79
CA ASN A 465 23.07 5.68 -52.89
C ASN A 465 23.39 6.34 -51.54
N LYS A 466 23.85 7.60 -51.61
CA LYS A 466 24.69 8.23 -50.59
C LYS A 466 24.33 9.71 -50.47
N TYR A 467 24.19 10.20 -49.24
CA TYR A 467 23.89 11.61 -48.86
C TYR A 467 22.54 12.19 -49.37
N TYR A 468 21.77 12.77 -48.45
CA TYR A 468 21.65 14.23 -48.34
C TYR A 468 21.17 14.60 -46.92
N SER A 469 21.13 15.89 -46.59
CA SER A 469 20.80 16.40 -45.25
C SER A 469 19.93 17.67 -45.36
N ALA A 470 19.34 18.04 -44.22
CA ALA A 470 18.58 19.25 -43.93
C ALA A 470 17.13 19.35 -44.46
N ASN A 471 16.31 19.93 -43.57
CA ASN A 471 15.03 20.61 -43.72
C ASN A 471 14.38 20.63 -45.12
N ASP A 472 13.13 20.17 -45.18
CA ASP A 472 12.02 21.12 -45.01
C ASP A 472 10.75 20.41 -44.51
N ASN A 473 9.87 21.12 -43.80
CA ASN A 473 8.44 20.79 -43.78
C ASN A 473 7.58 21.97 -43.31
N ARG A 474 6.95 22.66 -44.26
CA ARG A 474 5.89 23.64 -43.97
C ARG A 474 4.61 22.91 -43.54
N GLN A 475 3.76 23.62 -42.81
CA GLN A 475 2.43 23.14 -42.45
C GLN A 475 1.58 22.82 -43.69
N TYR A 476 0.82 21.73 -43.62
CA TYR A 476 -0.43 21.58 -44.34
C TYR A 476 -1.48 21.01 -43.39
N TYR A 477 -2.46 21.82 -43.02
CA TYR A 477 -3.66 21.33 -42.33
C TYR A 477 -4.58 20.67 -43.35
N ASN A 478 -5.06 19.47 -43.02
CA ASN A 478 -6.40 19.07 -43.44
C ASN A 478 -7.07 18.28 -42.31
N SER A 479 -8.38 18.42 -42.17
CA SER A 479 -9.13 18.08 -40.96
C SER A 479 -9.92 16.80 -41.08
N THR A 480 -9.90 15.95 -40.03
CA THR A 480 -11.03 15.07 -39.71
C THR A 480 -10.95 14.53 -38.28
N SER A 481 -12.12 14.20 -37.72
CA SER A 481 -12.34 13.53 -36.43
C SER A 481 -11.95 14.31 -35.16
N ARG A 482 -12.97 14.82 -34.45
CA ARG A 482 -12.85 15.22 -33.03
C ARG A 482 -13.01 13.97 -32.15
N GLY A 483 -11.97 13.64 -31.38
CA GLY A 483 -12.03 12.62 -30.32
C GLY A 483 -11.85 13.26 -28.94
N TYR A 484 -12.62 12.81 -27.95
CA TYR A 484 -12.54 13.29 -26.56
C TYR A 484 -11.12 13.14 -25.96
N GLU A 485 -10.51 14.23 -25.52
CA GLU A 485 -9.41 14.15 -24.56
C GLU A 485 -9.97 13.94 -23.15
N ARG A 486 -9.59 12.81 -22.55
CA ARG A 486 -9.94 12.46 -21.17
C ARG A 486 -8.78 12.86 -20.26
N TYR A 487 -9.02 13.74 -19.29
CA TYR A 487 -8.02 14.05 -18.26
C TYR A 487 -7.57 12.77 -17.54
N GLY A 488 -6.33 12.34 -17.82
CA GLY A 488 -5.71 11.16 -17.24
C GLY A 488 -4.42 11.55 -16.50
N THR A 489 -4.48 11.59 -15.17
CA THR A 489 -3.34 11.93 -14.31
C THR A 489 -2.26 10.85 -14.34
N SER A 490 -1.30 11.00 -15.26
CA SER A 490 -0.18 10.08 -15.43
C SER A 490 0.74 10.10 -14.21
N ARG A 491 0.66 9.06 -13.38
CA ARG A 491 1.68 8.75 -12.37
C ARG A 491 2.93 8.20 -13.06
N SER A 492 4.01 8.98 -13.07
CA SER A 492 5.31 8.52 -13.58
C SER A 492 5.87 7.39 -12.71
N ASN A 493 5.97 6.18 -13.26
CA ASN A 493 6.73 5.10 -12.66
C ASN A 493 8.23 5.35 -12.85
N TYR A 494 8.99 5.38 -11.76
CA TYR A 494 10.46 5.38 -11.79
C TYR A 494 10.97 3.95 -12.06
N GLU A 495 11.13 3.58 -13.34
CA GLU A 495 11.73 2.28 -13.71
C GLU A 495 13.24 2.40 -13.95
N GLN A 496 14.03 1.61 -13.23
CA GLN A 496 15.50 1.69 -13.21
C GLN A 496 16.15 1.03 -14.44
N SER A 497 16.23 1.77 -15.55
CA SER A 497 17.08 1.35 -16.70
C SER A 497 18.57 1.48 -16.38
N ARG A 498 19.21 0.35 -16.05
CA ARG A 498 20.68 0.22 -16.01
C ARG A 498 21.26 0.20 -17.43
N GLY A 499 21.49 1.37 -18.02
CA GLY A 499 22.18 1.54 -19.30
C GLY A 499 23.67 1.85 -19.12
N SER A 500 24.56 1.00 -19.65
CA SER A 500 26.01 1.28 -19.68
C SER A 500 26.36 2.17 -20.88
N TYR A 501 27.03 3.29 -20.61
CA TYR A 501 27.61 4.15 -21.66
C TYR A 501 29.14 3.98 -21.70
N PHE A 502 29.62 3.32 -22.75
CA PHE A 502 31.02 3.39 -23.18
C PHE A 502 31.25 4.65 -24.02
N GLY A 503 32.36 5.35 -23.79
CA GLY A 503 32.71 6.56 -24.52
C GLY A 503 33.29 6.33 -25.92
N ARG A 504 33.06 7.31 -26.79
CA ARG A 504 33.82 7.68 -27.99
C ARG A 504 33.91 9.22 -27.96
N ASP A 505 34.98 9.89 -28.38
CA ASP A 505 35.68 9.91 -29.69
C ASP A 505 37.08 10.61 -29.48
N ALA A 506 38.04 10.76 -30.42
CA ALA A 506 38.31 10.18 -31.76
C ALA A 506 39.71 10.59 -32.29
N ARG A 507 40.34 9.75 -33.14
CA ARG A 507 41.51 10.03 -34.04
C ARG A 507 42.83 10.35 -33.27
N ILE A 508 44.07 10.29 -33.78
CA ILE A 508 44.77 10.04 -35.08
C ILE A 508 46.00 9.13 -34.73
N GLY A 509 46.66 8.30 -35.56
CA GLY A 509 46.51 7.88 -36.97
C GLY A 509 47.90 7.54 -37.60
N ARG A 510 47.94 6.60 -38.57
CA ARG A 510 49.13 5.83 -39.07
C ARG A 510 49.68 4.81 -38.04
N GLY A 511 50.14 3.60 -38.39
CA GLY A 511 49.97 2.83 -39.63
C GLY A 511 51.28 2.34 -40.30
N PHE A 512 51.59 1.05 -40.15
CA PHE A 512 52.30 0.22 -41.13
C PHE A 512 51.95 -1.27 -40.89
N ALA A 513 52.35 -2.18 -41.78
CA ALA A 513 51.83 -3.54 -41.84
C ALA A 513 52.92 -4.63 -41.77
N GLN A 514 52.43 -5.87 -41.67
CA GLN A 514 52.93 -7.08 -42.34
C GLN A 514 53.78 -8.12 -41.54
N TYR A 515 53.53 -9.36 -41.96
CA TYR A 515 54.25 -10.63 -41.75
C TYR A 515 54.13 -11.47 -40.47
N GLN A 516 54.14 -12.78 -40.76
CA GLN A 516 54.11 -13.91 -39.84
C GLN A 516 55.54 -14.29 -39.44
N ARG A 517 55.71 -14.95 -38.29
CA ARG A 517 56.30 -16.31 -38.29
C ARG A 517 56.13 -17.03 -36.95
N SER A 518 56.06 -18.35 -37.04
CA SER A 518 56.13 -19.29 -35.91
C SER A 518 57.58 -19.73 -35.68
N SER A 519 57.95 -19.99 -34.43
CA SER A 519 58.97 -21.00 -34.09
C SER A 519 58.84 -21.46 -32.63
N TRP A 520 59.62 -22.49 -32.26
CA TRP A 520 59.55 -23.27 -31.02
C TRP A 520 60.65 -22.93 -29.99
N ALA A 521 60.60 -23.64 -28.85
CA ALA A 521 61.67 -23.90 -27.86
C ALA A 521 61.93 -22.82 -26.77
N GLU A 522 62.36 -23.15 -25.54
CA GLU A 522 62.28 -24.39 -24.72
C GLU A 522 62.68 -24.11 -23.25
N LEU A 523 62.05 -24.80 -22.26
CA LEU A 523 62.62 -25.19 -20.94
C LEU A 523 63.12 -24.07 -19.95
N LYS A 524 63.33 -24.26 -18.62
CA LYS A 524 63.20 -25.43 -17.71
C LYS A 524 62.99 -25.06 -16.22
N GLY A 525 62.14 -25.82 -15.50
CA GLY A 525 62.23 -26.13 -14.05
C GLY A 525 61.69 -25.10 -13.04
N ARG A 526 61.28 -25.45 -11.80
CA ARG A 526 61.04 -26.74 -11.08
C ARG A 526 59.87 -26.49 -10.08
N ASN A 527 58.87 -27.38 -9.90
CA ASN A 527 58.78 -28.47 -8.89
C ASN A 527 59.23 -28.10 -7.46
N ARG A 528 58.56 -28.43 -6.32
CA ARG A 528 57.53 -29.43 -5.92
C ARG A 528 56.88 -28.98 -4.55
N TYR A 529 55.97 -29.63 -3.79
CA TYR A 529 55.25 -30.93 -3.74
C TYR A 529 53.88 -30.74 -2.94
N PRO A 530 53.10 -31.75 -2.42
CA PRO A 530 51.62 -31.63 -2.22
C PRO A 530 51.03 -32.18 -0.88
N GLU A 531 49.74 -32.54 -0.90
CA GLU A 531 48.89 -33.14 0.17
C GLU A 531 49.13 -34.64 0.50
N PRO A 532 48.59 -35.15 1.63
CA PRO A 532 48.46 -36.57 1.99
C PRO A 532 46.96 -37.06 1.96
N PRO A 533 46.58 -38.34 2.22
CA PRO A 533 46.12 -39.19 1.11
C PRO A 533 44.82 -40.01 1.30
N TYR A 534 44.51 -40.84 0.30
CA TYR A 534 43.35 -41.75 0.18
C TYR A 534 43.37 -42.98 1.13
N SER A 535 42.24 -43.68 1.20
CA SER A 535 42.14 -45.10 1.63
C SER A 535 41.15 -45.88 0.74
N THR A 536 41.38 -47.18 0.51
CA THR A 536 40.81 -47.91 -0.64
C THR A 536 40.57 -49.41 -0.38
N TYR A 537 39.32 -49.88 -0.53
CA TYR A 537 38.87 -51.27 -0.76
C TYR A 537 37.41 -51.20 -1.31
N GLY A 538 36.84 -52.10 -2.11
CA GLY A 538 37.29 -53.32 -2.82
C GLY A 538 36.21 -53.76 -3.86
N PRO A 539 36.46 -54.69 -4.81
CA PRO A 539 35.76 -54.67 -6.12
C PRO A 539 34.95 -55.93 -6.55
N GLY A 540 33.97 -55.72 -7.45
CA GLY A 540 33.33 -56.71 -8.36
C GLY A 540 32.40 -55.97 -9.35
N ARG A 541 32.41 -56.13 -10.69
CA ARG A 541 32.31 -57.31 -11.60
C ARG A 541 30.99 -58.10 -11.42
N ALA A 542 30.19 -58.40 -12.45
CA ALA A 542 30.13 -57.92 -13.84
C ALA A 542 28.75 -58.24 -14.51
N ARG A 543 28.39 -57.49 -15.59
CA ARG A 543 27.92 -57.89 -16.96
C ARG A 543 27.35 -59.32 -17.24
N PRO A 544 26.67 -59.60 -18.39
CA PRO A 544 25.87 -58.75 -19.34
C PRO A 544 24.69 -59.48 -20.10
N TRP A 545 24.12 -58.79 -21.11
CA TRP A 545 23.54 -59.29 -22.40
C TRP A 545 22.39 -60.32 -22.44
N GLN A 546 21.21 -59.88 -22.93
CA GLN A 546 20.52 -60.28 -24.20
C GLN A 546 19.11 -59.66 -24.19
N ALA A 547 18.62 -58.88 -25.16
CA ALA A 547 18.61 -58.94 -26.63
C ALA A 547 17.46 -59.80 -27.19
N GLY A 548 16.40 -59.15 -27.68
CA GLY A 548 15.27 -59.74 -28.38
C GLY A 548 14.49 -58.65 -29.13
N TYR A 549 14.49 -58.71 -30.46
CA TYR A 549 13.65 -57.87 -31.32
C TYR A 549 12.24 -58.47 -31.40
N ASP A 550 11.21 -57.64 -31.47
CA ASP A 550 10.32 -57.67 -32.64
C ASP A 550 9.64 -56.31 -32.86
N SER A 551 8.87 -56.19 -33.96
CA SER A 551 8.34 -54.95 -34.48
C SER A 551 6.92 -55.13 -35.03
N ARG A 552 6.04 -54.14 -34.77
CA ARG A 552 5.15 -53.50 -35.79
C ARG A 552 4.10 -52.55 -35.19
N SER A 553 4.13 -51.32 -35.72
CA SER A 553 2.98 -50.48 -36.11
C SER A 553 1.92 -49.97 -35.12
N TYR A 554 1.52 -48.73 -35.41
CA TYR A 554 0.25 -48.03 -35.11
C TYR A 554 0.05 -47.29 -33.76
N ARG A 555 -0.39 -46.04 -33.91
CA ARG A 555 -0.88 -45.06 -32.91
C ARG A 555 -2.42 -45.02 -32.96
N PRO A 556 -3.11 -44.21 -32.13
CA PRO A 556 -2.95 -44.01 -30.69
C PRO A 556 -4.28 -44.18 -29.93
N ARG A 557 -4.24 -44.38 -28.60
CA ARG A 557 -5.39 -44.06 -27.72
C ARG A 557 -4.90 -43.42 -26.42
N ALA A 558 -5.63 -42.39 -25.96
CA ALA A 558 -5.45 -41.84 -24.62
C ALA A 558 -6.30 -42.63 -23.61
N PRO A 559 -5.81 -42.83 -22.37
CA PRO A 559 -6.64 -43.22 -21.24
C PRO A 559 -6.91 -42.01 -20.31
N PHE A 560 -8.11 -41.99 -19.73
CA PHE A 560 -8.51 -41.04 -18.69
C PHE A 560 -8.01 -41.48 -17.30
N ARG A 561 -7.71 -40.49 -16.45
CA ARG A 561 -8.05 -40.41 -15.01
C ARG A 561 -7.50 -41.47 -14.02
N ASN A 562 -6.77 -40.96 -13.03
CA ASN A 562 -6.93 -41.20 -11.58
C ASN A 562 -6.44 -39.90 -10.91
N GLN A 563 -7.14 -39.18 -10.03
CA GLN A 563 -8.16 -39.51 -9.03
C GLN A 563 -7.62 -40.39 -7.89
N ARG A 564 -6.83 -39.77 -7.01
CA ARG A 564 -6.60 -40.17 -5.60
C ARG A 564 -6.03 -38.98 -4.82
N TYR A 565 -6.87 -38.39 -3.97
CA TYR A 565 -6.53 -37.89 -2.63
C TYR A 565 -7.87 -37.68 -1.91
N SER A 566 -8.18 -38.52 -0.93
CA SER A 566 -9.22 -38.21 0.06
C SER A 566 -8.58 -37.32 1.13
N ASN A 567 -9.31 -36.28 1.51
CA ASN A 567 -9.08 -35.51 2.73
C ASN A 567 -10.37 -35.53 3.59
N ASP A 568 -10.98 -36.71 3.72
CA ASP A 568 -11.88 -36.98 4.84
C ASP A 568 -11.08 -36.90 6.13
N HIS A 569 -11.08 -35.75 6.83
CA HIS A 569 -10.78 -35.61 8.27
C HIS A 569 -11.11 -34.20 8.84
N PHE A 570 -12.30 -33.67 8.53
CA PHE A 570 -12.95 -32.63 9.35
C PHE A 570 -14.47 -32.72 9.19
N LYS A 571 -15.17 -33.20 10.22
CA LYS A 571 -16.62 -33.06 10.35
C LYS A 571 -16.91 -31.95 11.37
N PRO A 572 -17.82 -31.01 11.07
CA PRO A 572 -18.32 -30.08 12.08
C PRO A 572 -19.27 -30.80 13.05
N TYR A 573 -19.31 -30.29 14.28
CA TYR A 573 -20.41 -30.37 15.23
C TYR A 573 -20.76 -28.94 15.62
#